data_AF-J6HIN9-F1
#
_entry.id   AF-J6HIN9-F1
#
_cell.length_a   1.000
_cell.length_b   1.000
_cell.length_c   1.000
_cell.angle_alpha   90.00
_cell.angle_beta   90.00
_cell.angle_gamma   90.00
#
_symmetry.space_group_name_H-M   'P 1'
#
loop_
_entity.id
_entity.type
_entity.pdbx_description
1 polymer ?
#
loop_
_entity_poly.entity_id
_entity_poly.type
_entity_poly.pdbx_seq_one_letter_code
_entity_poly.pdbx_strand_id
1 'polypeptide(L)' 'MTLKEAINHIDEVIKDTECEECKKEHIQLKTWLIELQEFREQKEMI' A
#
# COMPACT_ATOMS: atom_id res chain seq x y z
N MET A 1 4.38 -7.66 -10.63
CA MET A 1 4.31 -6.71 -9.50
C MET A 1 4.06 -7.50 -8.23
N THR A 2 5.06 -7.56 -7.36
CA THR A 2 4.93 -8.13 -6.01
C THR A 2 4.12 -7.17 -5.13
N LEU A 3 3.61 -7.67 -4.00
CA LEU A 3 2.87 -6.83 -3.05
C LEU A 3 3.75 -5.68 -2.52
N LYS A 4 5.03 -5.95 -2.29
CA LYS A 4 6.02 -4.96 -1.87
C LYS A 4 6.29 -3.90 -2.95
N GLU A 5 6.38 -4.32 -4.22
CA GLU A 5 6.48 -3.38 -5.34
C GLU A 5 5.25 -2.48 -5.44
N ALA A 6 4.05 -3.00 -5.19
CA ALA A 6 2.81 -2.21 -5.19
C ALA A 6 2.78 -1.16 -4.06
N ILE A 7 3.20 -1.55 -2.85
CA ILE A 7 3.29 -0.62 -1.70
C ILE A 7 4.29 0.51 -2.00
N ASN A 8 5.47 0.17 -2.53
CA ASN A 8 6.49 1.16 -2.90
C ASN A 8 5.99 2.09 -4.02
N HIS A 9 5.27 1.57 -5.01
CA HIS A 9 4.72 2.37 -6.09
C HIS A 9 3.70 3.39 -5.57
N ILE A 10 2.86 3.01 -4.60
CA ILE A 10 1.92 3.96 -3.98
C ILE A 10 2.66 5.10 -3.26
N ASP A 11 3.81 4.82 -2.63
CA ASP A 11 4.63 5.88 -2.01
C ASP A 11 5.18 6.89 -3.03
N GLU A 12 5.48 6.46 -4.25
CA GLU A 12 5.86 7.36 -5.35
C GLU A 12 4.65 8.18 -5.80
N VAL A 13 3.50 7.53 -6.01
CA VAL A 13 2.26 8.20 -6.44
C VAL A 13 1.81 9.25 -5.43
N ILE A 14 1.88 8.97 -4.12
CA ILE A 14 1.48 9.93 -3.07
C ILE A 14 2.34 11.20 -3.11
N LYS A 15 3.64 11.09 -3.41
CA LYS A 15 4.55 12.24 -3.47
C LYS A 15 4.21 13.17 -4.63
N ASP A 16 3.83 12.60 -5.76
CA ASP A 16 3.56 13.34 -7.00
C ASP A 16 2.09 13.76 -7.14
N THR A 17 1.19 13.21 -6.33
CA THR A 17 -0.22 13.59 -6.32
C THR A 17 -0.36 14.98 -5.70
N GLU A 18 -1.02 15.93 -6.38
CA GLU A 18 -1.32 17.25 -5.80
C GLU A 18 -2.70 17.29 -5.13
N CYS A 19 -3.63 16.42 -5.57
CA CYS A 19 -4.97 16.34 -5.01
C CYS A 19 -4.96 15.68 -3.61
N GLU A 20 -5.31 16.44 -2.59
CA GLU A 20 -5.34 15.97 -1.19
C GLU A 20 -6.35 14.83 -0.95
N GLU A 21 -7.47 14.80 -1.68
CA GLU A 21 -8.45 13.71 -1.57
C GLU A 21 -7.90 12.42 -2.19
N CYS A 22 -7.28 12.50 -3.37
CA CYS A 22 -6.59 11.36 -3.99
C CYS A 22 -5.44 10.86 -3.11
N LYS A 23 -4.66 11.75 -2.46
CA LYS A 23 -3.64 11.33 -1.49
C LYS A 23 -4.22 10.50 -0.35
N LYS A 24 -5.36 10.91 0.22
CA LYS A 24 -6.03 10.15 1.29
C LYS A 24 -6.44 8.76 0.82
N GLU A 25 -7.02 8.65 -0.36
CA GLU A 25 -7.38 7.36 -0.96
C GLU A 25 -6.15 6.48 -1.20
N HIS A 26 -5.05 7.04 -1.71
CA HIS A 26 -3.80 6.33 -1.89
C HIS A 26 -3.17 5.88 -0.56
N ILE A 27 -3.20 6.71 0.48
CA ILE A 27 -2.75 6.35 1.83
C ILE A 27 -3.61 5.21 2.38
N GLN A 28 -4.93 5.29 2.24
CA GLN A 28 -5.83 4.22 2.68
C GLN A 28 -5.55 2.90 1.94
N LEU A 29 -5.38 2.95 0.63
CA LEU A 29 -5.01 1.79 -0.17
C LEU A 29 -3.68 1.19 0.27
N LYS A 30 -2.67 2.04 0.55
CA LYS A 30 -1.37 1.59 1.08
C LYS A 30 -1.54 0.82 2.39
N THR A 31 -2.34 1.35 3.32
CA THR A 31 -2.60 0.69 4.61
C THR A 31 -3.19 -0.70 4.41
N TRP A 32 -4.19 -0.85 3.54
CA TRP A 32 -4.78 -2.15 3.23
C TRP A 32 -3.77 -3.14 2.62
N LEU A 33 -2.85 -2.66 1.77
CA LEU A 33 -1.82 -3.53 1.20
C LEU A 33 -0.80 -4.00 2.26
N ILE A 34 -0.49 -3.16 3.24
CA ILE A 34 0.37 -3.54 4.39
C ILE A 34 -0.34 -4.58 5.25
N GLU A 35 -1.60 -4.36 5.61
CA GLU A 35 -2.40 -5.34 6.37
C GLU A 35 -2.50 -6.69 5.62
N LEU A 36 -2.68 -6.65 4.29
CA LEU A 36 -2.69 -7.85 3.45
C LEU A 36 -1.33 -8.55 3.47
N GLN A 37 -0.22 -7.81 3.49
CA GLN A 37 1.11 -8.38 3.59
C GLN A 37 1.27 -9.11 4.92
N GLU A 38 0.96 -8.45 6.03
CA GLU A 38 1.03 -9.02 7.38
C GLU A 38 0.16 -10.27 7.50
N PHE A 39 -1.05 -10.24 6.95
CA PHE A 39 -1.96 -11.38 6.94
C PHE A 39 -1.37 -12.58 6.17
N ARG A 40 -0.72 -12.34 5.03
CA ARG A 40 -0.07 -13.42 4.25
C ARG A 40 1.11 -14.00 5.00
N GLU A 41 1.94 -13.16 5.60
CA GLU A 41 3.09 -13.59 6.42
C GLU A 41 2.63 -14.42 7.62
N GLN A 42 1.57 -13.99 8.32
CA GLN A 42 0.98 -14.77 9.41
C GLN A 42 0.41 -16.11 8.94
N LYS A 43 -0.24 -16.14 7.77
CA LYS A 43 -0.80 -17.37 7.19
C LYS A 43 0.29 -18.35 6.76
N GLU A 44 1.44 -17.88 6.29
CA GLU A 44 2.58 -18.73 5.93
C GLU A 44 3.33 -19.27 7.16
N MET A 45 3.12 -18.68 8.34
CA MET A 45 3.71 -19.09 9.61
C MET A 45 2.88 -20.15 10.38
N ILE A 46 1.68 -20.50 9.93
CA ILE A 46 0.76 -21.49 10.54
C ILE A 46 0.68 -22.73 9.65
#